data_AF-A0A933HQR8-F1
#
_entry.id   AF-A0A933HQR8-F1
#
_cell.length_a   1.000
_cell.length_b   1.000
_cell.length_c   1.000
_cell.angle_alpha   90.00
_cell.angle_beta   90.00
_cell.angle_gamma   90.00
#
_symmetry.space_group_name_H-M   'P 1'
#
loop_
_entity.id
_entity.type
_entity.pdbx_description
1 polymer ?
#
loop_
_entity_poly.entity_id
_entity_poly.type
_entity_poly.pdbx_seq_one_letter_code
_entity_poly.pdbx_strand_id
1 'polypeptide(L)'
;MKRILYALCIAAGLALSLSNGIATAQSGNTWNVFYYNNPNWAGNPVFTNTAPTLNFNWNGASPAPNVPGTNWALTANTSAYFNGGQYQFDALADDEVLLTVDNAIVIDTRGQNQVGKRQLRQYGLSAGVHNLQVYYRQFGGTSYLYLNWSYLKPGPNPPAPPNLQHPLPPSSASTVTTPFGDYTPCIQKNIHQSNCFVQNGAWNSPNLGSIQMEPQITIWGNCSPADKDVIWTVDPNTRPPRTQTFRCSKTLAGWFPS
;
A
#
# COMPACT_ATOMS: atom_id res chain seq x y z
N MET A 1 -0.82 -68.27 38.94
CA MET A 1 -1.19 -66.91 39.39
C MET A 1 -0.68 -65.94 38.32
N LYS A 2 -1.50 -65.60 37.32
CA LYS A 2 -2.09 -64.26 37.07
C LYS A 2 -1.09 -63.07 37.07
N ARG A 3 -0.76 -62.62 35.84
CA ARG A 3 -0.54 -61.23 35.35
C ARG A 3 0.71 -60.51 35.89
N ILE A 4 1.47 -59.70 35.14
CA ILE A 4 1.09 -58.51 34.36
C ILE A 4 2.23 -58.19 33.35
N LEU A 5 1.90 -57.93 32.08
CA LEU A 5 2.79 -57.31 31.09
C LEU A 5 3.02 -55.83 31.45
N TYR A 6 4.26 -55.35 31.40
CA TYR A 6 4.55 -53.92 31.30
C TYR A 6 5.15 -53.63 29.93
N ALA A 7 4.36 -52.96 29.10
CA ALA A 7 4.78 -52.40 27.82
C ALA A 7 5.71 -51.20 28.08
N LEU A 8 6.87 -51.23 27.45
CA LEU A 8 7.86 -50.16 27.46
C LEU A 8 7.40 -49.07 26.48
N CYS A 9 6.67 -48.05 26.95
CA CYS A 9 6.39 -46.86 26.17
C CYS A 9 7.61 -45.94 26.18
N ILE A 10 8.47 -46.04 25.16
CA ILE A 10 9.50 -45.03 24.87
C ILE A 10 8.78 -43.84 24.24
N ALA A 11 8.44 -42.84 25.05
CA ALA A 11 7.99 -41.56 24.54
C ALA A 11 9.21 -40.82 23.97
N ALA A 12 9.38 -40.90 22.65
CA ALA A 12 10.28 -40.02 21.92
C ALA A 12 9.69 -38.59 21.98
N GLY A 13 10.21 -37.78 22.91
CA GLY A 13 9.91 -36.36 22.97
C GLY A 13 10.47 -35.68 21.72
N LEU A 14 9.61 -35.44 20.74
CA LEU A 14 9.90 -34.57 19.62
C LEU A 14 10.02 -33.15 20.17
N ALA A 15 11.25 -32.69 20.41
CA ALA A 15 11.51 -31.29 20.69
C ALA A 15 11.19 -30.51 19.41
N LEU A 16 9.96 -29.99 19.33
CA LEU A 16 9.62 -28.93 18.39
C LEU A 16 10.45 -27.70 18.78
N SER A 17 11.58 -27.54 18.12
CA SER A 17 12.29 -26.28 18.10
C SER A 17 11.34 -25.25 17.48
N LEU A 18 10.67 -24.47 18.32
CA LEU A 18 10.05 -23.23 17.90
C LEU A 18 11.19 -22.37 17.37
N SER A 19 11.27 -22.25 16.04
CA SER A 19 12.04 -21.19 15.42
C SER A 19 11.45 -19.88 15.93
N ASN A 20 12.11 -19.29 16.93
CA ASN A 20 11.88 -17.90 17.28
C ASN A 20 12.20 -17.11 16.01
N GLY A 21 11.16 -16.73 15.27
CA GLY A 21 11.23 -15.89 14.09
C GLY A 21 11.65 -14.47 14.48
N ILE A 22 12.85 -14.33 15.04
CA ILE A 22 13.55 -13.07 15.18
C ILE A 22 14.50 -13.02 13.99
N ALA A 23 13.99 -12.67 12.81
CA ALA A 23 14.74 -12.02 11.73
C ALA A 23 13.95 -12.06 10.41
N THR A 24 13.01 -11.13 10.28
CA THR A 24 12.88 -10.32 9.05
C THR A 24 12.28 -8.98 9.47
N ALA A 25 13.02 -8.26 10.33
CA ALA A 25 12.58 -6.99 10.91
C ALA A 25 12.70 -5.79 9.95
N GLN A 26 13.34 -5.95 8.80
CA GLN A 26 13.34 -4.96 7.70
C GLN A 26 13.81 -5.54 6.36
N SER A 27 14.36 -6.76 6.35
CA SER A 27 15.05 -7.32 5.18
C SER A 27 14.10 -7.60 4.02
N GLY A 28 14.39 -7.00 2.87
CA GLY A 28 13.67 -7.19 1.61
C GLY A 28 13.03 -5.92 1.07
N ASN A 29 12.93 -4.85 1.87
CA ASN A 29 12.38 -3.58 1.43
C ASN A 29 13.49 -2.58 1.10
N THR A 30 13.28 -1.78 0.06
CA THR A 30 14.15 -0.66 -0.29
C THR A 30 13.47 0.63 0.15
N TRP A 31 14.15 1.41 0.99
CA TRP A 31 13.71 2.76 1.35
C TRP A 31 14.16 3.74 0.29
N ASN A 32 13.25 4.58 -0.19
CA ASN A 32 13.60 5.79 -0.92
C ASN A 32 13.78 6.90 0.09
N VAL A 33 14.92 7.56 0.05
CA VAL A 33 15.33 8.57 1.04
C VAL A 33 15.57 9.89 0.32
N PHE A 34 14.95 10.95 0.81
CA PHE A 34 14.99 12.29 0.23
C PHE A 34 15.50 13.28 1.27
N TYR A 35 16.56 14.00 0.95
CA TYR A 35 17.19 14.96 1.84
C TYR A 35 16.87 16.38 1.42
N TYR A 36 16.65 17.24 2.41
CA TYR A 36 16.32 18.65 2.25
C TYR A 36 17.36 19.49 2.99
N ASN A 37 17.80 20.58 2.37
CA ASN A 37 18.74 21.53 2.98
C ASN A 37 18.07 22.52 3.95
N ASN A 38 16.85 22.24 4.39
CA ASN A 38 16.07 23.02 5.32
C ASN A 38 15.29 22.07 6.25
N PRO A 39 14.94 22.51 7.47
CA PRO A 39 14.26 21.63 8.43
C PRO A 39 12.78 21.39 8.08
N ASN A 40 12.19 22.18 7.18
CA ASN A 40 10.74 22.21 6.97
C ASN A 40 10.24 21.28 5.86
N TRP A 41 11.11 20.42 5.30
CA TRP A 41 10.81 19.61 4.10
C TRP A 41 10.30 20.47 2.93
N ALA A 42 10.72 21.73 2.88
CA ALA A 42 10.24 22.69 1.89
C ALA A 42 11.00 22.54 0.56
N GLY A 43 10.28 22.73 -0.54
CA GLY A 43 10.83 22.65 -1.89
C GLY A 43 11.16 21.21 -2.33
N ASN A 44 11.98 21.11 -3.38
CA ASN A 44 12.45 19.82 -3.87
C ASN A 44 13.60 19.29 -2.99
N PRO A 45 13.74 17.96 -2.84
CA PRO A 45 14.92 17.34 -2.24
C PRO A 45 16.19 17.76 -2.98
N VAL A 46 17.24 18.07 -2.23
CA VAL A 46 18.57 18.43 -2.78
C VAL A 46 19.43 17.21 -3.05
N PHE A 47 19.07 16.06 -2.46
CA PHE A 47 19.72 14.78 -2.67
C PHE A 47 18.73 13.64 -2.44
N THR A 48 18.85 12.57 -3.22
CA THR A 48 18.04 11.37 -3.10
C THR A 48 18.93 10.13 -3.08
N ASN A 49 18.51 9.12 -2.31
CA ASN A 49 19.24 7.86 -2.19
C ASN A 49 18.27 6.70 -1.93
N THR A 50 18.77 5.48 -2.02
CA THR A 50 18.09 4.30 -1.50
C THR A 50 18.85 3.70 -0.33
N ALA A 51 18.13 3.06 0.60
CA ALA A 51 18.73 2.38 1.74
C ALA A 51 17.99 1.08 2.06
N PRO A 52 18.69 0.01 2.47
CA PRO A 52 18.04 -1.24 2.87
C PRO A 52 17.38 -1.13 4.25
N THR A 53 17.81 -0.18 5.08
CA THR A 53 17.32 0.04 6.45
C THR A 53 17.41 1.52 6.79
N LEU A 54 16.63 1.97 7.77
CA LEU A 54 16.77 3.29 8.39
C LEU A 54 17.60 3.18 9.66
N ASN A 55 18.91 3.04 9.47
CA ASN A 55 19.91 2.93 10.53
C ASN A 55 21.06 3.90 10.23
N PHE A 56 20.81 5.18 10.47
CA PHE A 56 21.73 6.26 10.12
C PHE A 56 22.31 6.92 11.36
N ASN A 57 23.62 7.13 11.34
CA ASN A 57 24.32 7.95 12.31
C ASN A 57 25.27 8.87 11.57
N TRP A 58 24.96 10.16 11.55
CA TRP A 58 25.78 11.18 10.90
C TRP A 58 26.65 11.93 11.90
N ASN A 59 26.40 11.77 13.21
CA ASN A 59 27.20 12.36 14.28
C ASN A 59 27.39 13.89 14.14
N GLY A 60 26.37 14.59 13.64
CA GLY A 60 26.39 16.03 13.40
C GLY A 60 27.06 16.46 12.08
N ALA A 61 27.61 15.52 11.31
CA ALA A 61 28.16 15.79 9.99
C ALA A 61 27.06 15.98 8.93
N SER A 62 27.44 16.55 7.79
CA SER A 62 26.59 16.61 6.61
C SER A 62 26.24 15.18 6.14
N PRO A 63 24.95 14.85 5.95
CA PRO A 63 24.54 13.50 5.59
C PRO A 63 24.70 13.18 4.10
N ALA A 64 24.78 14.21 3.26
CA ALA A 64 24.82 14.08 1.80
C ALA A 64 25.28 15.40 1.15
N PRO A 65 25.73 15.37 -0.12
CA PRO A 65 26.04 16.58 -0.87
C PRO A 65 24.90 17.61 -0.84
N ASN A 66 25.26 18.89 -0.67
CA ASN A 66 24.32 20.02 -0.59
C ASN A 66 23.38 20.02 0.64
N VAL A 67 23.58 19.12 1.61
CA VAL A 67 22.86 19.12 2.89
C VAL A 67 23.77 19.64 3.99
N PRO A 68 23.37 20.65 4.78
CA PRO A 68 24.18 21.13 5.91
C PRO A 68 24.25 20.09 7.04
N GLY A 69 25.17 20.25 7.99
CA GLY A 69 25.25 19.37 9.18
C GLY A 69 24.12 19.61 10.19
N THR A 70 23.54 20.80 10.17
CA THR A 70 22.46 21.27 11.07
C THR A 70 21.35 21.94 10.27
N ASN A 71 20.13 22.05 10.80
CA ASN A 71 18.98 22.67 10.13
C ASN A 71 18.63 22.03 8.78
N TRP A 72 18.51 20.71 8.76
CA TRP A 72 18.15 19.93 7.58
C TRP A 72 17.05 18.92 7.92
N ALA A 73 16.49 18.30 6.89
CA ALA A 73 15.45 17.31 7.08
C ALA A 73 15.56 16.17 6.06
N LEU A 74 14.90 15.07 6.38
CA LEU A 74 14.81 13.90 5.54
C LEU A 74 13.38 13.39 5.52
N THR A 75 12.93 12.91 4.37
CA THR A 75 11.79 12.00 4.27
C THR A 75 12.26 10.66 3.77
N ALA A 76 11.63 9.59 4.23
CA ALA A 76 11.88 8.26 3.70
C ALA A 76 10.57 7.49 3.55
N ASN A 77 10.44 6.72 2.47
CA ASN A 77 9.29 5.85 2.27
C ASN A 77 9.67 4.47 1.77
N THR A 78 8.82 3.51 2.11
CA THR A 78 8.86 2.15 1.57
C THR A 78 7.49 1.51 1.64
N SER A 79 7.29 0.44 0.88
CA SER A 79 6.13 -0.44 0.99
C SER A 79 6.62 -1.79 1.48
N ALA A 80 6.05 -2.26 2.59
CA ALA A 80 6.50 -3.48 3.26
C ALA A 80 5.33 -4.42 3.54
N TYR A 81 5.53 -5.72 3.35
CA TYR A 81 4.54 -6.73 3.71
C TYR A 81 4.62 -7.05 5.21
N PHE A 82 3.46 -7.09 5.87
CA PHE A 82 3.30 -7.50 7.26
C PHE A 82 2.35 -8.69 7.36
N ASN A 83 2.63 -9.57 8.31
CA ASN A 83 1.64 -10.55 8.75
C ASN A 83 0.62 -9.84 9.64
N GLY A 84 -0.59 -10.38 9.73
CA GLY A 84 -1.58 -9.87 10.68
C GLY A 84 -1.06 -9.98 12.12
N GLY A 85 -0.97 -8.85 12.81
CA GLY A 85 -0.75 -8.85 14.24
C GLY A 85 -0.20 -7.58 14.86
N GLN A 86 0.26 -7.72 16.10
CA GLN A 86 0.82 -6.62 16.87
C GLN A 86 2.31 -6.54 16.63
N TYR A 87 2.76 -5.36 16.24
CA TYR A 87 4.16 -5.03 16.04
C TYR A 87 4.60 -3.99 17.07
N GLN A 88 5.84 -4.07 17.52
CA GLN A 88 6.48 -2.98 18.26
C GLN A 88 7.37 -2.20 17.30
N PHE A 89 6.98 -0.98 16.99
CA PHE A 89 7.85 -0.01 16.33
C PHE A 89 8.78 0.62 17.36
N ASP A 90 10.03 0.78 16.94
CA ASP A 90 11.12 1.29 17.75
C ASP A 90 11.87 2.36 16.96
N ALA A 91 11.71 3.60 17.37
CA ALA A 91 12.38 4.75 16.76
C ALA A 91 13.26 5.46 17.77
N LEU A 92 14.44 5.87 17.32
CA LEU A 92 15.33 6.73 18.06
C LEU A 92 15.89 7.77 17.09
N ALA A 93 15.71 9.04 17.42
CA ALA A 93 16.13 10.15 16.57
C ALA A 93 16.65 11.31 17.41
N ASP A 94 17.53 12.07 16.79
CA ASP A 94 18.07 13.33 17.28
C ASP A 94 18.17 14.26 16.06
N ASP A 95 17.23 15.18 15.81
CA ASP A 95 16.23 15.68 16.76
C ASP A 95 14.85 14.99 16.74
N GLU A 96 14.08 15.19 15.65
CA GLU A 96 12.65 14.82 15.60
C GLU A 96 12.38 13.75 14.54
N VAL A 97 11.45 12.85 14.86
CA VAL A 97 10.92 11.82 13.97
C VAL A 97 9.39 11.72 14.04
N LEU A 98 8.76 11.59 12.88
CA LEU A 98 7.39 11.17 12.68
C LEU A 98 7.40 9.91 11.79
N LEU A 99 6.76 8.85 12.27
CA LEU A 99 6.45 7.65 11.50
C LEU A 99 4.96 7.57 11.25
N THR A 100 4.58 7.33 10.00
CA THR A 100 3.23 6.95 9.63
C THR A 100 3.22 5.59 8.95
N VAL A 101 2.16 4.81 9.21
CA VAL A 101 1.85 3.56 8.51
C VAL A 101 0.46 3.70 7.91
N ASP A 102 0.33 3.52 6.60
CA ASP A 102 -0.88 3.82 5.81
C ASP A 102 -1.45 5.21 6.11
N ASN A 103 -0.56 6.20 6.20
CA ASN A 103 -0.83 7.59 6.58
C ASN A 103 -1.32 7.78 8.04
N ALA A 104 -1.45 6.73 8.86
CA ALA A 104 -1.80 6.85 10.28
C ALA A 104 -0.54 7.09 11.11
N ILE A 105 -0.58 8.06 12.03
CA ILE A 105 0.56 8.39 12.88
C ILE A 105 0.78 7.27 13.89
N VAL A 106 1.98 6.68 13.87
CA VAL A 106 2.40 5.63 14.80
C VAL A 106 3.34 6.21 15.87
N ILE A 107 4.31 7.02 15.45
CA ILE A 107 5.24 7.74 16.33
C ILE A 107 5.26 9.20 15.88
N ASP A 108 5.13 10.15 16.80
CA ASP A 108 5.36 11.57 16.53
C ASP A 108 6.06 12.20 17.72
N THR A 109 7.26 12.71 17.49
CA THR A 109 8.08 13.38 18.51
C THR A 109 8.19 14.89 18.29
N ARG A 110 7.58 15.42 17.22
CA ARG A 110 7.72 16.82 16.81
C ARG A 110 7.14 17.75 17.87
N GLY A 111 7.92 18.74 18.29
CA GLY A 111 7.55 19.70 19.32
C GLY A 111 7.37 19.09 20.72
N GLN A 112 7.75 17.82 20.93
CA GLN A 112 7.50 17.12 22.20
C GLN A 112 8.71 17.05 23.13
N ASN A 113 9.84 17.68 22.77
CA ASN A 113 11.08 17.64 23.56
C ASN A 113 11.55 16.20 23.85
N GLN A 114 11.56 15.37 22.80
CA GLN A 114 11.91 13.94 22.83
C GLN A 114 13.25 13.63 22.13
N VAL A 115 14.08 14.64 21.89
CA VAL A 115 15.43 14.48 21.29
C VAL A 115 16.21 13.40 22.03
N GLY A 116 16.74 12.42 21.29
CA GLY A 116 17.52 11.30 21.82
C GLY A 116 16.75 10.33 22.73
N LYS A 117 15.41 10.47 22.84
CA LYS A 117 14.58 9.56 23.64
C LYS A 117 13.97 8.49 22.75
N ARG A 118 14.34 7.24 23.03
CA ARG A 118 13.81 6.06 22.33
C ARG A 118 12.29 5.97 22.47
N GLN A 119 11.60 5.78 21.35
CA GLN A 119 10.16 5.64 21.26
C GLN A 119 9.80 4.20 20.92
N LEU A 120 9.10 3.53 21.84
CA LEU A 120 8.48 2.24 21.60
C LEU A 120 6.97 2.43 21.43
N ARG A 121 6.41 1.92 20.34
CA ARG A 121 4.97 1.96 20.09
C ARG A 121 4.49 0.61 19.58
N GLN A 122 3.50 0.04 20.27
CA GLN A 122 2.78 -1.12 19.76
C GLN A 122 1.73 -0.65 18.78
N TYR A 123 1.68 -1.29 17.62
CA TYR A 123 0.74 -0.96 16.56
C TYR A 123 0.23 -2.24 15.91
N GLY A 124 -1.10 -2.35 15.79
CA GLY A 124 -1.73 -3.47 15.14
C GLY A 124 -1.75 -3.26 13.64
N LEU A 125 -1.32 -4.26 12.88
CA LEU A 125 -1.36 -4.29 11.43
C LEU A 125 -2.17 -5.50 10.96
N SER A 126 -2.94 -5.28 9.89
CA SER A 126 -3.54 -6.38 9.13
C SER A 126 -2.45 -7.15 8.36
N ALA A 127 -2.78 -8.35 7.89
CA ALA A 127 -1.92 -8.99 6.91
C ALA A 127 -2.02 -8.21 5.59
N GLY A 128 -0.88 -7.92 4.94
CA GLY A 128 -0.85 -7.20 3.67
C GLY A 128 0.34 -6.27 3.50
N VAL A 129 0.36 -5.56 2.37
CA VAL A 129 1.35 -4.52 2.09
C VAL A 129 0.89 -3.21 2.72
N HIS A 130 1.76 -2.60 3.52
CA HIS A 130 1.53 -1.33 4.19
C HIS A 130 2.53 -0.28 3.70
N ASN A 131 2.09 0.97 3.55
CA ASN A 131 2.97 2.08 3.22
C ASN A 131 3.57 2.66 4.51
N LEU A 132 4.89 2.77 4.56
CA LEU A 132 5.59 3.44 5.65
C LEU A 132 6.16 4.75 5.13
N GLN A 133 5.89 5.83 5.84
CA GLN A 133 6.45 7.14 5.57
C GLN A 133 7.04 7.72 6.85
N VAL A 134 8.30 8.13 6.76
CA VAL A 134 9.08 8.72 7.83
C VAL A 134 9.41 10.16 7.46
N TYR A 135 9.32 11.03 8.46
CA TYR A 135 9.80 12.40 8.42
C TYR A 135 10.77 12.59 9.57
N TYR A 136 11.98 13.02 9.25
CA TYR A 136 13.03 13.30 10.21
C TYR A 136 13.51 14.75 10.04
N ARG A 137 13.88 15.38 11.15
CA ARG A 137 14.38 16.75 11.18
C ARG A 137 15.57 16.85 12.13
N GLN A 138 16.58 17.59 11.69
CA GLN A 138 17.72 17.98 12.48
C GLN A 138 17.80 19.50 12.61
N PHE A 139 17.81 20.01 13.84
CA PHE A 139 18.05 21.41 14.17
C PHE A 139 19.52 21.67 14.49
N GLY A 140 20.17 20.82 15.28
CA GLY A 140 21.59 21.02 15.62
C GLY A 140 22.20 19.93 16.50
N GLY A 141 23.52 19.99 16.70
CA GLY A 141 24.22 18.98 17.52
C GLY A 141 24.41 17.65 16.80
N THR A 142 24.39 16.55 17.56
CA THR A 142 24.50 15.18 17.04
C THR A 142 23.28 14.84 16.19
N SER A 143 23.43 13.96 15.20
CA SER A 143 22.32 13.58 14.30
C SER A 143 22.31 12.08 14.04
N TYR A 144 21.16 11.45 14.24
CA TYR A 144 20.91 10.04 13.94
C TYR A 144 19.42 9.76 13.76
N LEU A 145 19.14 8.71 12.97
CA LEU A 145 17.81 8.16 12.79
C LEU A 145 17.91 6.63 12.77
N TYR A 146 17.28 6.01 13.75
CA TYR A 146 17.12 4.57 13.86
C TYR A 146 15.62 4.25 13.84
N LEU A 147 15.22 3.33 12.97
CA LEU A 147 13.87 2.79 12.95
C LEU A 147 13.89 1.30 12.66
N ASN A 148 13.24 0.53 13.53
CA ASN A 148 13.01 -0.90 13.35
C ASN A 148 11.63 -1.31 13.89
N TRP A 149 11.23 -2.55 13.61
CA TRP A 149 10.04 -3.14 14.23
C TRP A 149 10.20 -4.63 14.51
N SER A 150 9.47 -5.14 15.49
CA SER A 150 9.41 -6.58 15.80
C SER A 150 7.97 -7.07 15.86
N TYR A 151 7.73 -8.27 15.34
CA TYR A 151 6.45 -8.96 15.50
C TYR A 151 6.34 -9.45 16.94
N LEU A 152 5.33 -8.98 17.67
CA LEU A 152 5.14 -9.35 19.08
C LEU A 152 4.24 -10.58 19.22
N LYS A 153 3.08 -10.54 18.57
CA LYS A 153 2.08 -11.61 18.63
C LYS A 153 1.11 -11.53 17.46
N PRO A 154 0.51 -12.67 17.08
CA PRO A 154 -0.67 -12.67 16.24
C PRO A 154 -1.72 -11.74 16.81
N GLY A 155 -2.27 -10.90 15.95
CA GLY A 155 -3.45 -10.11 16.25
C GLY A 155 -4.69 -10.93 15.94
N PRO A 156 -5.88 -10.45 16.33
CA PRO A 156 -7.11 -10.96 15.72
C PRO A 156 -6.96 -10.86 14.18
N ASN A 157 -7.41 -11.89 13.46
CA ASN A 157 -7.58 -11.79 12.01
C ASN A 157 -8.27 -10.44 11.72
N PRO A 158 -7.82 -9.69 10.71
CA PRO A 158 -8.49 -8.45 10.40
C PRO A 158 -9.99 -8.75 10.23
N PRO A 159 -10.90 -7.87 10.65
CA PRO A 159 -12.19 -7.83 9.98
C PRO A 159 -11.87 -7.84 8.48
N ALA A 160 -12.63 -8.57 7.66
CA ALA A 160 -12.56 -8.39 6.22
C ALA A 160 -12.44 -6.87 5.97
N PRO A 161 -11.49 -6.43 5.10
CA PRO A 161 -11.18 -5.01 4.92
C PRO A 161 -12.48 -4.22 4.94
N PRO A 162 -12.55 -3.08 5.67
CA PRO A 162 -13.80 -2.32 5.82
C PRO A 162 -14.41 -2.26 4.44
N ASN A 163 -15.62 -2.82 4.30
CA ASN A 163 -16.27 -2.99 3.01
C ASN A 163 -16.09 -1.66 2.29
N LEU A 164 -15.17 -1.62 1.30
CA LEU A 164 -15.07 -0.49 0.43
C LEU A 164 -16.44 -0.54 -0.23
N GLN A 165 -17.38 0.30 0.22
CA GLN A 165 -18.70 0.35 -0.41
C GLN A 165 -18.54 0.56 -1.92
N HIS A 166 -17.36 1.02 -2.34
CA HIS A 166 -16.94 1.24 -3.70
C HIS A 166 -15.78 0.28 -4.06
N PRO A 167 -16.02 -0.77 -4.87
CA PRO A 167 -14.96 -1.64 -5.33
C PRO A 167 -13.87 -0.84 -6.10
N LEU A 168 -12.66 -1.38 -6.19
CA LEU A 168 -11.67 -0.86 -7.16
C LEU A 168 -12.20 -1.13 -8.58
N PRO A 169 -11.85 -0.29 -9.58
CA PRO A 169 -12.12 -0.62 -10.97
C PRO A 169 -11.49 -1.99 -11.30
N PRO A 170 -12.19 -2.87 -12.05
CA PRO A 170 -11.57 -4.08 -12.55
C PRO A 170 -10.42 -3.70 -13.51
N SER A 171 -9.43 -4.58 -13.62
CA SER A 171 -8.40 -4.45 -14.64
C SER A 171 -9.01 -4.55 -16.04
N SER A 172 -8.58 -3.71 -16.97
CA SER A 172 -8.98 -3.81 -18.37
C SER A 172 -8.66 -5.20 -18.93
N ALA A 173 -9.68 -5.85 -19.49
CA ALA A 173 -9.55 -7.13 -20.17
C ALA A 173 -8.82 -6.98 -21.51
N SER A 174 -8.08 -8.02 -21.91
CA SER A 174 -7.42 -8.08 -23.23
C SER A 174 -8.37 -8.50 -24.36
N THR A 175 -9.49 -9.15 -24.02
CA THR A 175 -10.55 -9.58 -24.93
C THR A 175 -11.90 -9.39 -24.26
N VAL A 176 -12.91 -8.97 -25.02
CA VAL A 176 -14.28 -8.74 -24.50
C VAL A 176 -15.27 -9.12 -25.59
N THR A 177 -16.17 -10.04 -25.28
CA THR A 177 -17.28 -10.41 -26.15
C THR A 177 -18.58 -10.21 -25.41
N THR A 178 -19.53 -9.52 -26.04
CA THR A 178 -20.86 -9.29 -25.49
C THR A 178 -21.91 -9.80 -26.48
N PRO A 179 -23.21 -9.82 -26.11
CA PRO A 179 -24.28 -10.09 -27.08
C PRO A 179 -24.27 -9.13 -28.27
N PHE A 180 -23.53 -8.02 -28.20
CA PHE A 180 -23.47 -6.96 -29.19
C PHE A 180 -22.13 -6.90 -29.94
N GLY A 181 -21.34 -7.97 -29.97
CA GLY A 181 -20.12 -8.06 -30.77
C GLY A 181 -18.86 -8.47 -30.00
N ASP A 182 -17.78 -8.66 -30.75
CA ASP A 182 -16.42 -8.84 -30.22
C ASP A 182 -15.68 -7.49 -30.24
N TYR A 183 -15.30 -7.03 -29.05
CA TYR A 183 -14.65 -5.73 -28.84
C TYR A 183 -13.13 -5.85 -28.75
N THR A 184 -12.56 -7.04 -28.91
CA THR A 184 -11.11 -7.25 -28.96
C THR A 184 -10.40 -6.31 -29.95
N PRO A 185 -10.90 -6.08 -31.18
CA PRO A 185 -10.29 -5.13 -32.10
C PRO A 185 -10.37 -3.67 -31.60
N CYS A 186 -11.43 -3.31 -30.88
CA CYS A 186 -11.60 -1.98 -30.30
C CYS A 186 -10.59 -1.73 -29.18
N ILE A 187 -10.33 -2.74 -28.35
CA ILE A 187 -9.30 -2.73 -27.30
C ILE A 187 -7.91 -2.57 -27.93
N GLN A 188 -7.56 -3.44 -28.88
CA GLN A 188 -6.23 -3.48 -29.50
C GLN A 188 -5.89 -2.22 -30.28
N LYS A 189 -6.89 -1.60 -30.92
CA LYS A 189 -6.71 -0.39 -31.73
C LYS A 189 -7.02 0.89 -30.96
N ASN A 190 -7.46 0.77 -29.70
CA ASN A 190 -7.91 1.88 -28.87
C ASN A 190 -8.93 2.79 -29.60
N ILE A 191 -9.96 2.17 -30.20
CA ILE A 191 -11.02 2.87 -30.94
C ILE A 191 -12.36 2.75 -30.22
N HIS A 192 -13.22 3.73 -30.46
CA HIS A 192 -14.53 3.85 -29.85
C HIS A 192 -15.41 2.59 -30.06
N GLN A 193 -16.13 2.15 -29.03
CA GLN A 193 -16.89 0.89 -29.00
C GLN A 193 -17.96 0.80 -30.09
N SER A 194 -18.47 1.92 -30.60
CA SER A 194 -19.41 1.95 -31.73
C SER A 194 -18.86 1.28 -32.99
N ASN A 195 -17.53 1.22 -33.18
CA ASN A 195 -16.90 0.62 -34.35
C ASN A 195 -16.88 -0.92 -34.32
N CYS A 196 -17.07 -1.53 -33.16
CA CYS A 196 -17.14 -2.99 -32.99
C CYS A 196 -18.54 -3.47 -32.60
N PHE A 197 -19.51 -2.56 -32.54
CA PHE A 197 -20.89 -2.89 -32.20
C PHE A 197 -21.57 -3.64 -33.34
N VAL A 198 -22.21 -4.75 -32.99
CA VAL A 198 -23.04 -5.58 -33.86
C VAL A 198 -24.42 -5.68 -33.23
N GLN A 199 -25.45 -5.23 -33.94
CA GLN A 199 -26.82 -5.36 -33.48
C GLN A 199 -27.24 -6.84 -33.47
N ASN A 200 -27.81 -7.31 -32.36
CA ASN A 200 -28.18 -8.72 -32.18
C ASN A 200 -29.61 -9.05 -32.63
N GLY A 201 -30.30 -8.10 -33.25
CA GLY A 201 -31.68 -8.25 -33.72
C GLY A 201 -32.76 -8.26 -32.62
N ALA A 202 -32.39 -8.20 -31.34
CA ALA A 202 -33.36 -8.12 -30.25
C ALA A 202 -33.98 -6.72 -30.17
N TRP A 203 -35.28 -6.64 -29.85
CA TRP A 203 -35.99 -5.36 -29.74
C TRP A 203 -35.41 -4.43 -28.66
N ASN A 204 -34.78 -4.99 -27.64
CA ASN A 204 -34.09 -4.27 -26.58
C ASN A 204 -32.60 -4.02 -26.87
N SER A 205 -32.12 -4.25 -28.10
CA SER A 205 -30.76 -3.91 -28.49
C SER A 205 -30.55 -2.39 -28.44
N PRO A 206 -29.41 -1.89 -27.95
CA PRO A 206 -29.10 -0.47 -28.00
C PRO A 206 -28.98 0.02 -29.45
N ASN A 207 -29.31 1.30 -29.65
CA ASN A 207 -29.21 1.96 -30.96
C ASN A 207 -27.77 2.48 -31.19
N LEU A 208 -27.24 2.30 -32.40
CA LEU A 208 -25.88 2.73 -32.77
C LEU A 208 -25.63 4.22 -32.52
N GLY A 209 -26.58 5.09 -32.85
CA GLY A 209 -26.47 6.52 -32.60
C GLY A 209 -26.40 6.86 -31.11
N SER A 210 -27.08 6.10 -30.25
CA SER A 210 -26.95 6.24 -28.80
C SER A 210 -25.59 5.81 -28.28
N ILE A 211 -24.97 4.79 -28.89
CA ILE A 211 -23.64 4.31 -28.54
C ILE A 211 -22.58 5.32 -28.98
N GLN A 212 -22.69 5.91 -30.17
CA GLN A 212 -21.75 6.93 -30.67
C GLN A 212 -21.68 8.19 -29.79
N MET A 213 -22.71 8.44 -28.98
CA MET A 213 -22.75 9.54 -28.02
C MET A 213 -22.14 9.18 -26.65
N GLU A 214 -21.80 7.91 -26.41
CA GLU A 214 -21.05 7.53 -25.22
C GLU A 214 -19.61 8.03 -25.31
N PRO A 215 -18.95 8.28 -24.16
CA PRO A 215 -17.49 8.39 -24.13
C PRO A 215 -16.83 7.05 -24.49
N GLN A 216 -15.57 7.12 -24.90
CA GLN A 216 -14.75 5.91 -25.10
C GLN A 216 -14.62 5.15 -23.78
N ILE A 217 -14.82 3.83 -23.84
CA ILE A 217 -14.56 2.92 -22.71
C ILE A 217 -13.09 3.06 -22.27
N THR A 218 -12.91 3.30 -20.97
CA THR A 218 -11.58 3.40 -20.33
C THR A 218 -11.20 2.11 -19.61
N ILE A 219 -12.20 1.33 -19.18
CA ILE A 219 -12.02 0.05 -18.50
C ILE A 219 -12.81 -1.00 -19.28
N TRP A 220 -12.09 -1.85 -20.01
CA TRP A 220 -12.69 -2.88 -20.84
C TRP A 220 -13.01 -4.13 -20.02
N GLY A 221 -14.21 -4.68 -20.21
CA GLY A 221 -14.67 -5.86 -19.52
C GLY A 221 -16.20 -5.96 -19.56
N ASN A 222 -16.73 -7.17 -19.50
CA ASN A 222 -18.18 -7.35 -19.50
C ASN A 222 -18.81 -6.64 -18.28
N CYS A 223 -19.74 -5.72 -18.54
CA CYS A 223 -20.47 -4.98 -17.52
C CYS A 223 -21.99 -5.22 -17.66
N SER A 224 -22.73 -5.12 -16.56
CA SER A 224 -24.20 -5.28 -16.55
C SER A 224 -24.79 -4.73 -15.25
N PRO A 225 -25.99 -4.12 -15.26
CA PRO A 225 -26.78 -3.78 -16.45
C PRO A 225 -26.23 -2.53 -17.16
N ALA A 226 -26.58 -2.37 -18.45
CA ALA A 226 -26.27 -1.17 -19.23
C ALA A 226 -26.79 0.11 -18.53
N ASP A 227 -26.10 1.23 -18.76
CA ASP A 227 -26.43 2.55 -18.21
C ASP A 227 -26.43 2.62 -16.67
N LYS A 228 -25.90 1.59 -15.99
CA LYS A 228 -25.78 1.58 -14.54
C LYS A 228 -24.50 2.25 -14.08
N ASP A 229 -24.67 3.23 -13.20
CA ASP A 229 -23.56 3.87 -12.50
C ASP A 229 -23.05 2.99 -11.36
N VAL A 230 -21.72 2.89 -11.29
CA VAL A 230 -20.96 2.29 -10.20
C VAL A 230 -19.94 3.31 -9.71
N ILE A 231 -19.78 3.39 -8.39
CA ILE A 231 -18.76 4.24 -7.79
C ILE A 231 -17.56 3.36 -7.46
N TRP A 232 -16.39 3.75 -7.93
CA TRP A 232 -15.15 3.04 -7.67
C TRP A 232 -14.11 3.93 -7.00
N THR A 233 -13.30 3.33 -6.14
CA THR A 233 -12.11 3.99 -5.61
C THR A 233 -11.04 4.02 -6.71
N VAL A 234 -10.58 5.21 -7.07
CA VAL A 234 -9.54 5.42 -8.10
C VAL A 234 -8.19 5.80 -7.50
N ASP A 235 -8.17 6.28 -6.26
CA ASP A 235 -6.94 6.43 -5.48
C ASP A 235 -7.21 6.10 -4.00
N PRO A 236 -6.82 4.90 -3.53
CA PRO A 236 -7.03 4.50 -2.14
C PRO A 236 -6.08 5.19 -1.15
N ASN A 237 -5.01 5.84 -1.63
CA ASN A 237 -3.97 6.43 -0.79
C ASN A 237 -4.27 7.87 -0.37
N THR A 238 -5.25 8.50 -1.00
CA THR A 238 -5.75 9.84 -0.64
C THR A 238 -6.61 9.82 0.62
N ARG A 239 -6.65 10.94 1.35
CA ARG A 239 -7.47 11.11 2.56
C ARG A 239 -8.40 12.33 2.44
N PRO A 240 -9.72 12.14 2.20
CA PRO A 240 -10.42 10.86 2.01
C PRO A 240 -10.04 10.17 0.68
N PRO A 241 -10.29 8.84 0.54
CA PRO A 241 -10.03 8.12 -0.71
C PRO A 241 -10.76 8.75 -1.88
N ARG A 242 -10.05 8.95 -2.99
CA ARG A 242 -10.62 9.51 -4.21
C ARG A 242 -11.46 8.45 -4.89
N THR A 243 -12.73 8.78 -5.10
CA THR A 243 -13.69 7.96 -5.83
C THR A 243 -14.07 8.62 -7.15
N GLN A 244 -14.47 7.81 -8.13
CA GLN A 244 -14.97 8.25 -9.42
C GLN A 244 -16.21 7.41 -9.77
N THR A 245 -17.22 8.06 -10.35
CA THR A 245 -18.38 7.38 -10.91
C THR A 245 -18.04 6.88 -12.31
N PHE A 246 -18.43 5.64 -12.60
CA PHE A 246 -18.31 5.02 -13.90
C PHE A 246 -19.66 4.50 -14.34
N ARG A 247 -19.98 4.66 -15.62
CA ARG A 247 -21.20 4.11 -16.21
C ARG A 247 -20.87 2.91 -17.08
N CYS A 248 -21.62 1.82 -16.91
CA CYS A 248 -21.55 0.67 -17.82
C CYS A 248 -22.09 1.08 -19.20
N SER A 249 -21.30 0.86 -20.24
CA SER A 249 -21.69 1.14 -21.63
C SER A 249 -22.92 0.32 -22.03
N LYS A 250 -23.73 0.90 -22.91
CA LYS A 250 -24.85 0.23 -23.60
C LYS A 250 -24.43 -1.02 -24.35
N THR A 251 -23.17 -1.07 -24.79
CA THR A 251 -22.58 -2.26 -25.45
C THR A 251 -22.25 -3.40 -24.49
N LEU A 252 -22.36 -3.17 -23.17
CA LEU A 252 -21.93 -4.07 -22.10
C LEU A 252 -20.42 -4.38 -22.11
N ALA A 253 -19.63 -3.68 -22.93
CA ALA A 253 -18.23 -4.02 -23.19
C ALA A 253 -17.24 -3.36 -22.22
N GLY A 254 -17.73 -2.52 -21.31
CA GLY A 254 -16.88 -1.85 -20.33
C GLY A 254 -17.50 -0.59 -19.75
N TRP A 255 -16.66 0.17 -19.07
CA TRP A 255 -17.05 1.36 -18.32
C TRP A 255 -16.29 2.60 -18.79
N PHE A 256 -16.96 3.74 -18.71
CA PHE A 256 -16.36 5.07 -18.89
C PHE A 256 -16.69 5.98 -17.70
N PRO A 257 -15.87 7.01 -17.41
CA PRO A 257 -16.17 7.96 -16.34
C PRO A 257 -17.48 8.71 -16.62
N SER A 258 -18.32 8.85 -15.61
CA SER A 258 -19.58 9.61 -15.64
C SER A 258 -19.58 10.79 -14.68
#